data_AF-A0A2P2LCE9-F1
#
_entry.id   AF-A0A2P2LCE9-F1
#
_cell.length_a   1.000
_cell.length_b   1.000
_cell.length_c   1.000
_cell.angle_alpha   90.00
_cell.angle_beta   90.00
_cell.angle_gamma   90.00
#
_symmetry.space_group_name_H-M   'P 1'
#
loop_
_entity.id
_entity.type
_entity.pdbx_description
1 polymer ?
#
loop_
_entity_poly.entity_id
_entity_poly.type
_entity_poly.pdbx_seq_one_letter_code
_entity_poly.pdbx_strand_id
1 'polypeptide(L)' 'MSSPAEFYNSLPPLSKAYGTTCLIFTTAVQLGLLDWMLIALSYKLAFSRFQVWRLITNFFFLGKFSINFGIRLLMM' A
#
# COMPACT_ATOMS: atom_id res chain seq x y z
N MET A 1 -25.44 -11.50 6.79
CA MET A 1 -24.07 -11.38 6.24
C MET A 1 -23.51 -10.09 6.78
N SER A 2 -22.30 -10.10 7.35
CA SER A 2 -21.66 -8.86 7.79
C SER A 2 -21.47 -7.97 6.56
N SER A 3 -22.00 -6.74 6.59
CA SER A 3 -21.77 -5.80 5.51
C SER A 3 -20.26 -5.50 5.38
N PRO A 4 -19.77 -5.07 4.21
CA PRO A 4 -18.36 -4.66 4.07
C PRO A 4 -17.94 -3.58 5.08
N ALA A 5 -18.89 -2.72 5.47
CA ALA A 5 -18.69 -1.71 6.50
C ALA A 5 -18.53 -2.33 7.90
N GLU A 6 -19.31 -3.34 8.26
CA GLU A 6 -19.17 -4.07 9.53
C GLU A 6 -17.84 -4.83 9.59
N PHE A 7 -17.45 -5.48 8.48
CA PHE A 7 -16.14 -6.13 8.37
C PHE A 7 -15.00 -5.13 8.61
N TYR A 8 -15.01 -4.00 7.88
CA TYR A 8 -14.00 -2.97 8.05
C TYR A 8 -13.98 -2.41 9.48
N ASN A 9 -15.14 -2.21 10.10
CA ASN A 9 -15.22 -1.73 11.47
C ASN A 9 -14.73 -2.73 12.53
N SER A 10 -14.86 -4.04 12.25
CA SER A 10 -14.34 -5.11 13.11
C SER A 10 -12.82 -5.25 13.12
N LEU A 11 -12.13 -4.69 12.11
CA LEU A 11 -10.67 -4.75 12.01
C LEU A 11 -9.98 -3.95 13.13
N PRO A 12 -8.85 -4.46 13.66
CA PRO A 12 -7.99 -3.69 14.55
C PRO A 12 -7.56 -2.35 13.92
N PRO A 13 -7.34 -1.28 14.72
CA PRO A 13 -6.99 0.04 14.20
C PRO A 13 -5.76 0.04 13.27
N LEU A 14 -4.75 -0.79 13.56
CA LEU A 14 -3.54 -0.91 12.76
C LEU A 14 -3.79 -1.56 11.40
N SER A 15 -4.48 -2.71 11.35
CA SER A 15 -4.82 -3.40 10.10
C SER A 15 -5.72 -2.54 9.21
N LYS A 16 -6.66 -1.81 9.83
CA LYS A 16 -7.52 -0.84 9.17
C LYS A 16 -6.72 0.28 8.49
N ALA A 17 -5.82 0.92 9.24
CA ALA A 17 -4.97 1.98 8.71
C ALA A 17 -4.02 1.46 7.63
N TYR A 18 -3.43 0.28 7.82
CA TYR A 18 -2.54 -0.35 6.86
C TYR A 18 -3.25 -0.65 5.53
N GLY A 19 -4.42 -1.28 5.58
CA GLY A 19 -5.21 -1.60 4.39
C GLY A 19 -5.64 -0.37 3.61
N THR A 20 -6.14 0.65 4.31
CA THR A 20 -6.53 1.92 3.68
C THR A 20 -5.34 2.62 3.06
N THR A 21 -4.17 2.60 3.72
CA THR A 21 -2.93 3.16 3.16
C THR A 21 -2.51 2.42 1.89
N CYS A 22 -2.57 1.09 1.87
CA CYS A 22 -2.24 0.30 0.68
C CYS A 22 -3.19 0.59 -0.50
N LEU A 23 -4.48 0.77 -0.22
CA LEU A 23 -5.49 1.20 -1.20
C LEU A 23 -5.17 2.59 -1.77
N ILE A 24 -4.83 3.55 -0.91
CA ILE A 24 -4.47 4.91 -1.32
C ILE A 24 -3.22 4.90 -2.21
N PHE A 25 -2.16 4.20 -1.80
CA PHE A 25 -0.91 4.12 -2.57
C PHE A 25 -1.15 3.48 -3.95
N THR A 26 -1.91 2.39 -4.00
CA THR A 26 -2.22 1.69 -5.25
C THR A 26 -3.07 2.56 -6.19
N THR A 27 -4.03 3.30 -5.63
CA THR A 27 -4.86 4.24 -6.39
C THR A 27 -4.04 5.40 -6.93
N ALA A 28 -3.16 6.00 -6.12
CA ALA A 28 -2.30 7.09 -6.55
C ALA A 28 -1.35 6.67 -7.69
N VAL A 29 -0.83 5.43 -7.64
CA VAL A 29 -0.02 4.87 -8.71
C VAL A 29 -0.84 4.63 -9.98
N GLN A 30 -2.07 4.11 -9.86
CA GLN A 30 -2.92 3.87 -11.03
C GLN A 30 -3.47 5.13 -11.67
N LEU A 31 -3.67 6.19 -10.90
CA LEU A 31 -4.01 7.51 -11.44
C LEU A 31 -2.79 8.24 -12.04
N GLY A 32 -1.59 7.66 -11.96
CA GLY A 32 -0.36 8.28 -12.45
C GLY A 32 0.12 9.46 -11.61
N LEU A 33 -0.44 9.66 -10.41
CA LEU A 33 -0.03 10.69 -9.45
C LEU A 33 1.31 10.35 -8.78
N LEU A 34 1.61 9.05 -8.68
CA LEU A 34 2.87 8.52 -8.16
C LEU A 34 3.46 7.50 -9.13
N ASP A 35 4.74 7.65 -9.47
CA ASP A 35 5.47 6.65 -10.23
C ASP A 35 5.84 5.48 -9.31
N TRP A 36 5.56 4.24 -9.75
CA TRP A 36 5.97 3.02 -9.02
C TRP A 36 7.48 2.97 -8.79
N MET A 37 8.29 3.59 -9.67
CA MET A 37 9.74 3.67 -9.52
C MET A 37 10.16 4.50 -8.30
N LEU A 38 9.31 5.38 -7.78
CA LEU A 38 9.58 6.15 -6.56
C LEU A 38 9.30 5.35 -5.28
N ILE A 39 8.41 4.36 -5.37
CA ILE A 39 7.99 3.51 -4.25
C ILE A 39 8.82 2.22 -4.18
N ALA A 40 9.35 1.78 -5.31
CA ALA A 40 10.27 0.65 -5.37
C ALA A 40 11.51 0.89 -4.48
N LEU A 41 11.90 -0.14 -3.72
CA LEU A 41 13.07 -0.05 -2.86
C LEU A 41 14.34 0.00 -3.71
N SER A 42 15.07 1.10 -3.62
CA SER A 42 16.39 1.27 -4.23
C SER A 42 17.37 1.76 -3.17
N TYR A 43 18.19 0.83 -2.65
CA TYR A 43 19.18 1.15 -1.62
C TYR A 43 20.18 2.20 -2.09
N LYS A 44 20.60 2.16 -3.36
CA LYS A 44 21.50 3.16 -3.94
C LYS A 44 20.91 4.56 -3.85
N LEU A 45 19.64 4.74 -4.21
CA LEU A 45 18.98 6.05 -4.13
C LEU A 45 18.63 6.45 -2.70
N ALA A 46 18.27 5.49 -1.85
CA ALA A 46 17.98 5.73 -0.44
C ALA A 46 19.20 6.31 0.30
N PHE A 47 20.38 5.72 0.10
CA PHE A 47 21.60 6.17 0.78
C PHE A 47 22.36 7.28 0.02
N SER A 48 22.41 7.24 -1.32
CA SER A 48 23.14 8.25 -2.11
C SER A 48 22.38 9.57 -2.26
N ARG A 49 21.04 9.56 -2.19
CA ARG A 49 20.19 10.74 -2.38
C ARG A 49 19.23 10.99 -1.21
N PHE A 50 19.49 10.39 -0.05
CA PHE A 50 18.68 10.52 1.16
C PHE A 50 17.18 10.27 0.95
N GLN A 51 16.83 9.38 0.01
CA GLN A 51 15.45 8.99 -0.25
C GLN A 51 14.96 7.95 0.77
N VAL A 52 15.03 8.28 2.06
CA VAL A 52 14.77 7.36 3.18
C VAL A 52 13.33 6.88 3.24
N TRP A 53 12.39 7.64 2.68
CA TRP A 53 10.98 7.24 2.57
C TRP A 53 10.81 5.90 1.83
N ARG A 54 11.70 5.57 0.87
CA ARG A 54 11.68 4.29 0.12
C ARG A 54 11.80 3.06 1.01
N LEU A 55 12.41 3.20 2.19
CA LEU A 55 12.54 2.11 3.16
C LEU A 55 11.18 1.74 3.76
N ILE A 56 10.26 2.71 3.85
CA ILE A 56 8.96 2.53 4.49
C ILE A 56 7.85 2.38 3.44
N THR A 57 7.84 3.21 2.40
CA THR A 57 6.78 3.22 1.39
C THR A 57 6.66 1.92 0.60
N ASN A 58 7.74 1.14 0.48
CA ASN A 58 7.72 -0.17 -0.17
C ASN A 58 6.79 -1.17 0.53
N PHE A 59 6.64 -1.09 1.86
CA PHE A 59 5.78 -1.99 2.62
C PHE A 59 4.28 -1.74 2.39
N PHE A 60 3.91 -0.55 1.92
CA PHE A 60 2.51 -0.20 1.66
C PHE A 60 2.10 -0.41 0.19
N PHE A 61 3.02 -0.88 -0.66
CA PHE A 61 2.73 -1.13 -2.07
C PHE A 61 2.57 -2.62 -2.35
N LEU A 62 1.32 -3.05 -2.49
CA LEU A 62 0.96 -4.45 -2.75
C LEU A 62 0.97 -4.82 -4.24
N GLY A 63 1.17 -3.84 -5.14
CA GLY A 63 1.17 -4.03 -6.59
C GLY A 63 0.06 -3.25 -7.30
N LYS A 64 -0.14 -3.52 -8.59
CA LYS A 64 -1.22 -2.92 -9.39
C LYS A 64 -2.58 -3.49 -8.98
N PHE A 65 -3.66 -2.75 -9.25
CA PHE A 65 -5.02 -3.27 -9.08
C PHE A 65 -5.21 -4.57 -9.86
N SER A 66 -5.48 -5.64 -9.13
CA SER A 66 -5.65 -7.01 -9.62
C SER A 66 -6.40 -7.81 -8.56
N ILE A 67 -6.95 -8.98 -8.93
CA ILE A 67 -7.53 -9.94 -7.97
C ILE A 67 -6.48 -10.30 -6.90
N ASN A 68 -5.21 -10.43 -7.29
CA ASN A 68 -4.10 -10.69 -6.36
C ASN A 68 -3.91 -9.57 -5.33
N PHE A 69 -4.15 -8.31 -5.71
CA PHE A 69 -4.11 -7.18 -4.78
C PHE A 69 -5.26 -7.29 -3.77
N GLY A 70 -6.47 -7.56 -4.24
CA GLY A 70 -7.64 -7.73 -3.37
C GLY A 70 -7.47 -8.87 -2.36
N ILE A 71 -6.95 -10.02 -2.79
CA ILE A 71 -6.67 -11.16 -1.90
C ILE A 71 -5.60 -10.80 -0.86
N ARG A 72 -4.50 -10.15 -1.26
CA ARG A 72 -3.45 -9.71 -0.32
C ARG A 72 -3.97 -8.69 0.69
N LEU A 73 -4.88 -7.82 0.27
CA LEU A 73 -5.56 -6.86 1.13
C LEU A 73 -6.57 -7.52 2.08
N LEU A 74 -7.06 -8.72 1.79
CA LEU A 74 -7.99 -9.44 2.68
C LEU A 74 -7.28 -10.44 3.61
N MET A 75 -6.10 -10.93 3.21
CA MET A 75 -5.28 -11.88 3.98
C MET A 75 -4.31 -11.21 4.98
N MET A 76 -4.28 -9.87 5.04
CA MET A 76 -3.45 -9.09 5.96
C MET A 76 -4.05 -8.95 7.36
#